data_AF-A0A6V7TIP9-F1
#
_entry.id   AF-A0A6V7TIP9-F1
#
_cell.length_a   1.000
_cell.length_b   1.000
_cell.length_c   1.000
_cell.angle_alpha   90.00
_cell.angle_beta   90.00
_cell.angle_gamma   90.00
#
_symmetry.space_group_name_H-M   'P 1'
#
loop_
_entity.id
_entity.type
_entity.pdbx_description
1 polymer ?
#
loop_
_entity_poly.entity_id
_entity_poly.type
_entity_poly.pdbx_seq_one_letter_code
_entity_poly.pdbx_strand_id
1 'polypeptide(L)'
;MNQTQCIAAEASVLNREFNIIRILFILLGTIIIVLLLHVIWSYKTNPLKLHTNIIILISNILFLYAIFVLSFMFEAFMNFFVLFTYSDPCECLIQVWLVYLLKMPAYIYNCGSPMFHFFIMVERVLATVFAKIYENQGKLFGVISTIIVWGITLIYCFYIYITTRMDTNTFSHPMVYTNTNKHL
;
A
#
# COMPACT_ATOMS: atom_id res chain seq x y z
N MET A 1 -27.57 5.20 14.97
CA MET A 1 -26.31 5.77 14.43
C MET A 1 -26.22 7.22 14.89
N ASN A 2 -25.06 7.71 15.31
CA ASN A 2 -24.94 9.08 15.85
C ASN A 2 -24.92 10.09 14.69
N GLN A 3 -25.90 11.00 14.66
CA GLN A 3 -26.03 12.04 13.64
C GLN A 3 -24.76 12.87 13.43
N THR A 4 -23.99 13.07 14.51
CA THR A 4 -22.69 13.78 14.49
C THR A 4 -21.67 13.10 13.57
N GLN A 5 -21.66 11.76 13.50
CA GLN A 5 -20.73 11.01 12.64
C GLN A 5 -21.11 11.11 11.16
N CYS A 6 -22.40 11.13 10.85
CA CYS A 6 -22.87 11.33 9.47
C CYS A 6 -22.51 12.73 8.96
N ILE A 7 -22.71 13.77 9.77
CA ILE A 7 -22.34 15.15 9.41
C ILE A 7 -20.82 15.26 9.20
N ALA A 8 -20.01 14.60 10.04
CA ALA A 8 -18.56 14.56 9.85
C ALA A 8 -18.16 13.83 8.57
N ALA A 9 -18.85 12.73 8.21
CA ALA A 9 -18.64 12.00 6.97
C ALA A 9 -18.90 12.87 5.75
N GLU A 10 -20.08 13.48 5.70
CA GLU A 10 -20.48 14.40 4.64
C GLU A 10 -19.51 15.57 4.51
N ALA A 11 -19.15 16.21 5.63
CA ALA A 11 -18.18 17.30 5.64
C ALA A 11 -16.82 16.89 5.06
N SER A 12 -16.37 15.66 5.31
CA SER A 12 -15.11 15.14 4.76
C SER A 12 -15.16 14.87 3.25
N VAL A 13 -16.32 14.49 2.73
CA VAL A 13 -16.54 14.19 1.32
C VAL A 13 -16.70 15.48 0.51
N LEU A 14 -17.38 16.48 1.07
CA LEU A 14 -17.58 17.79 0.46
C LEU A 14 -16.39 18.75 0.63
N ASN A 15 -15.44 18.45 1.51
CA ASN A 15 -14.30 19.32 1.76
C ASN A 15 -13.45 19.50 0.47
N ARG A 16 -13.32 20.75 0.04
CA ARG A 16 -12.60 21.12 -1.18
C ARG A 16 -11.12 20.75 -1.14
N GLU A 17 -10.45 20.91 0.00
CA GLU A 17 -9.03 20.60 0.17
C GLU A 17 -8.79 19.10 0.02
N PHE A 18 -9.62 18.27 0.65
CA PHE A 18 -9.53 16.81 0.49
C PHE A 18 -9.80 16.37 -0.94
N ASN A 19 -10.76 17.00 -1.63
CA ASN A 19 -11.02 16.68 -3.04
C ASN A 19 -9.86 17.06 -3.96
N ILE A 20 -9.18 18.19 -3.71
CA ILE A 20 -7.96 18.56 -4.45
C ILE A 20 -6.87 17.50 -4.25
N ILE A 21 -6.64 17.06 -3.00
CA ILE A 21 -5.65 16.03 -2.68
C ILE A 21 -6.00 14.70 -3.37
N ARG A 22 -7.28 14.29 -3.37
CA ARG A 22 -7.74 13.08 -4.05
C ARG A 22 -7.50 13.13 -5.56
N ILE A 23 -7.79 14.26 -6.22
CA ILE A 23 -7.48 14.44 -7.66
C ILE A 23 -5.98 14.30 -7.90
N LEU A 24 -5.17 14.94 -7.06
CA LEU A 24 -3.70 14.86 -7.17
C LEU A 24 -3.21 13.42 -7.02
N PHE A 25 -3.76 12.63 -6.09
CA PHE A 25 -3.42 11.22 -5.94
C PHE A 25 -3.78 10.38 -7.16
N ILE A 26 -4.94 10.62 -7.78
CA ILE A 26 -5.32 9.91 -9.01
C ILE A 26 -4.36 10.25 -10.16
N LEU A 27 -4.04 11.54 -10.34
CA LEU A 27 -3.12 11.98 -11.39
C LEU A 27 -1.70 11.42 -11.19
N LEU A 28 -1.13 11.61 -10.01
CA LEU A 28 0.21 11.10 -9.68
C LEU A 28 0.26 9.58 -9.71
N GLY A 29 -0.77 8.90 -9.18
CA GLY A 29 -0.87 7.45 -9.22
C GLY A 29 -0.89 6.92 -10.65
N THR A 30 -1.63 7.57 -11.56
CA THR A 30 -1.68 7.20 -12.98
C THR A 30 -0.31 7.34 -13.64
N ILE A 31 0.41 8.44 -13.38
CA ILE A 31 1.78 8.66 -13.86
C ILE A 31 2.70 7.54 -13.34
N ILE A 32 2.64 7.23 -12.05
CA ILE A 32 3.47 6.16 -11.45
C ILE A 32 3.17 4.81 -12.08
N ILE A 33 1.90 4.45 -12.31
CA ILE A 33 1.54 3.19 -12.97
C ILE A 33 2.11 3.13 -14.39
N VAL A 34 2.00 4.21 -15.17
CA VAL A 34 2.58 4.27 -16.52
C VAL A 34 4.11 4.08 -16.46
N LEU A 35 4.78 4.72 -15.50
CA LEU A 35 6.22 4.53 -15.29
C LEU A 35 6.58 3.09 -14.91
N LEU A 36 5.81 2.46 -14.01
CA LEU A 36 6.01 1.06 -13.62
C LEU A 36 5.84 0.11 -14.82
N LEU A 37 4.79 0.31 -15.63
CA LEU A 37 4.58 -0.45 -16.86
C LEU A 37 5.72 -0.24 -17.85
N HIS A 38 6.22 0.98 -17.98
CA HIS A 38 7.37 1.29 -18.82
C HIS A 38 8.64 0.59 -18.35
N VAL A 39 8.91 0.53 -17.03
CA VAL A 39 10.04 -0.22 -16.46
C VAL A 39 9.93 -1.70 -16.78
N ILE A 40 8.75 -2.31 -16.60
CA ILE A 40 8.50 -3.72 -16.91
C ILE A 40 8.71 -3.99 -18.41
N TRP A 41 8.18 -3.11 -19.26
CA TRP A 41 8.35 -3.20 -20.71
C TRP A 41 9.82 -3.06 -21.11
N SER A 42 10.52 -2.06 -20.58
CA SER A 42 11.93 -1.81 -20.85
C SER A 42 12.78 -3.02 -20.49
N TYR A 43 12.53 -3.63 -19.32
CA TYR A 43 13.23 -4.85 -18.89
C TYR A 43 12.98 -6.04 -19.83
N LYS A 44 11.77 -6.17 -20.38
CA LYS A 44 11.44 -7.21 -21.36
C LYS A 44 12.15 -6.98 -22.70
N THR A 45 12.25 -5.72 -23.15
CA THR A 45 12.90 -5.39 -24.44
C THR A 45 14.42 -5.39 -24.36
N ASN A 46 14.98 -4.93 -23.25
CA ASN A 46 16.41 -4.75 -23.05
C ASN A 46 16.79 -5.34 -21.69
N PRO A 47 16.93 -6.68 -21.60
CA PRO A 47 17.21 -7.34 -20.34
C PRO A 47 18.60 -6.92 -19.83
N LEU A 48 18.61 -6.28 -18.67
CA LEU A 48 19.84 -5.97 -17.96
C LEU A 48 20.43 -7.27 -17.41
N LYS A 49 21.75 -7.43 -17.51
CA LYS A 49 22.49 -8.55 -16.88
C LYS A 49 22.57 -8.32 -15.37
N LEU A 50 21.45 -8.50 -14.69
CA LEU A 50 21.33 -8.46 -13.24
C LEU A 50 21.32 -9.88 -12.67
N HIS A 51 21.85 -10.04 -11.46
CA HIS A 51 21.79 -11.33 -10.78
C HIS A 51 20.34 -11.70 -10.43
N THR A 52 20.00 -12.97 -10.46
CA THR A 52 18.63 -13.44 -10.24
C THR A 52 18.07 -13.02 -8.89
N ASN A 53 18.90 -12.99 -7.83
CA ASN A 53 18.48 -12.55 -6.50
C ASN A 53 17.96 -11.10 -6.50
N ILE A 54 18.71 -10.19 -7.12
CA ILE A 54 18.29 -8.78 -7.16
C ILE A 54 17.06 -8.58 -8.04
N ILE A 55 16.92 -9.35 -9.14
CA ILE A 55 15.71 -9.32 -9.96
C ILE A 55 14.49 -9.71 -9.12
N ILE A 56 14.60 -10.77 -8.30
CA ILE A 56 13.52 -11.20 -7.39
C ILE A 56 13.18 -10.10 -6.39
N LEU A 57 14.18 -9.50 -5.75
CA LEU A 57 13.97 -8.44 -4.75
C LEU A 57 13.34 -7.18 -5.36
N ILE A 58 13.87 -6.70 -6.49
CA ILE A 58 13.32 -5.54 -7.21
C ILE A 58 11.89 -5.83 -7.66
N SER A 59 11.60 -7.03 -8.16
CA SER A 59 10.25 -7.41 -8.59
C SER A 59 9.25 -7.35 -7.43
N ASN A 60 9.64 -7.79 -6.22
CA ASN A 60 8.79 -7.68 -5.04
C ASN A 60 8.54 -6.21 -4.64
N ILE A 61 9.55 -5.35 -4.72
CA ILE A 61 9.39 -3.92 -4.45
C ILE A 61 8.43 -3.29 -5.47
N LEU A 62 8.64 -3.52 -6.77
CA LEU A 62 7.78 -2.98 -7.83
C LEU A 62 6.33 -3.47 -7.65
N PHE A 63 6.14 -4.72 -7.24
CA PHE A 63 4.83 -5.28 -6.93
C PHE A 63 4.17 -4.60 -5.72
N LEU A 64 4.92 -4.36 -4.64
CA LEU A 64 4.44 -3.61 -3.49
C LEU A 64 4.04 -2.18 -3.86
N TYR A 65 4.85 -1.48 -4.66
CA TYR A 65 4.51 -0.15 -5.17
C TYR A 65 3.24 -0.18 -6.02
N ALA A 66 3.08 -1.17 -6.90
CA ALA A 66 1.88 -1.30 -7.72
C ALA A 66 0.63 -1.49 -6.85
N ILE A 67 0.66 -2.42 -5.89
CA ILE A 67 -0.44 -2.65 -4.93
C ILE A 67 -0.75 -1.37 -4.15
N PHE A 68 0.27 -0.68 -3.66
CA PHE A 68 0.11 0.55 -2.90
C PHE A 68 -0.60 1.62 -3.72
N VAL A 69 -0.08 1.95 -4.90
CA VAL A 69 -0.63 3.01 -5.76
C VAL A 69 -2.05 2.66 -6.22
N LEU A 70 -2.30 1.42 -6.63
CA LEU A 70 -3.64 0.98 -7.02
C LEU A 70 -4.64 1.10 -5.88
N SER A 71 -4.24 0.79 -4.64
CA SER A 71 -5.10 0.95 -3.48
C SER A 71 -5.46 2.41 -3.21
N PHE A 72 -4.48 3.32 -3.27
CA PHE A 72 -4.72 4.75 -3.10
C PHE A 72 -5.60 5.34 -4.20
N MET A 73 -5.40 4.91 -5.45
CA MET A 73 -6.25 5.34 -6.56
C MET A 73 -7.68 4.81 -6.42
N PHE A 74 -7.83 3.54 -6.03
CA PHE A 74 -9.14 2.95 -5.77
C PHE A 74 -9.84 3.64 -4.60
N GLU A 75 -9.11 3.97 -3.55
CA GLU A 75 -9.61 4.77 -2.42
C GLU A 75 -10.12 6.15 -2.89
N ALA A 76 -9.31 6.90 -3.63
CA ALA A 76 -9.71 8.20 -4.17
C ALA A 76 -10.93 8.08 -5.11
N PHE A 77 -10.99 7.05 -5.94
CA PHE A 77 -12.13 6.79 -6.83
C PHE A 77 -13.41 6.49 -6.06
N MET A 78 -13.35 5.63 -5.04
CA MET A 78 -14.51 5.28 -4.21
C MET A 78 -15.06 6.52 -3.48
N ASN A 79 -14.21 7.44 -3.04
CA ASN A 79 -14.65 8.72 -2.47
C ASN A 79 -15.47 9.56 -3.46
N PHE A 80 -15.01 9.67 -4.71
CA PHE A 80 -15.76 10.39 -5.74
C PHE A 80 -17.07 9.70 -6.05
N PHE A 81 -17.07 8.38 -6.14
CA PHE A 81 -18.30 7.62 -6.35
C PHE A 81 -19.33 7.90 -5.24
N VAL A 82 -18.89 7.90 -3.98
CA VAL A 82 -19.74 8.24 -2.83
C VAL A 82 -20.28 9.66 -2.93
N LEU A 83 -19.42 10.64 -3.25
CA LEU A 83 -19.79 12.05 -3.41
C LEU A 83 -20.90 12.28 -4.46
N PHE A 84 -20.89 11.51 -5.56
CA PHE A 84 -21.86 11.68 -6.65
C PHE A 84 -23.10 10.81 -6.54
N THR A 85 -23.06 9.73 -5.76
CA THR A 85 -24.16 8.74 -5.69
C THR A 85 -25.09 8.98 -4.52
N TYR A 86 -24.55 9.37 -3.37
CA TYR A 86 -25.33 9.47 -2.14
C TYR A 86 -25.68 10.92 -1.82
N SER A 87 -26.96 11.16 -1.53
CA SER A 87 -27.47 12.46 -1.08
C SER A 87 -27.68 12.50 0.44
N ASP A 88 -27.79 11.33 1.09
CA ASP A 88 -27.91 11.23 2.55
C ASP A 88 -26.50 11.14 3.19
N PRO A 89 -26.18 12.04 4.14
CA PRO A 89 -24.93 12.03 4.89
C PRO A 89 -24.61 10.70 5.58
N CYS A 90 -25.64 9.97 6.02
CA CYS A 90 -25.48 8.70 6.73
C CYS A 90 -25.16 7.52 5.79
N GLU A 91 -25.47 7.64 4.49
CA GLU A 91 -25.10 6.64 3.48
C GLU A 91 -23.63 6.77 3.04
N CYS A 92 -22.98 7.89 3.37
CA CYS A 92 -21.54 8.10 3.13
C CYS A 92 -20.63 7.28 4.06
N LEU A 93 -21.20 6.63 5.08
CA LEU A 93 -20.43 5.81 6.01
C LEU A 93 -20.14 4.44 5.41
N ILE A 94 -18.88 4.01 5.50
CA ILE A 94 -18.44 2.77 4.91
C ILE A 94 -18.41 1.67 5.97
N GLN A 95 -18.74 0.45 5.53
CA GLN A 95 -18.56 -0.75 6.35
C GLN A 95 -17.07 -0.90 6.71
N VAL A 96 -16.83 -1.23 7.98
CA VAL A 96 -15.50 -1.29 8.59
C VAL A 96 -14.55 -2.21 7.81
N TRP A 97 -15.02 -3.38 7.36
CA TRP A 97 -14.21 -4.33 6.59
C TRP A 97 -13.69 -3.74 5.27
N LEU A 98 -14.45 -2.86 4.62
CA LEU A 98 -14.03 -2.22 3.38
C LEU A 98 -12.94 -1.18 3.64
N VAL A 99 -13.01 -0.46 4.76
CA VAL A 99 -11.92 0.45 5.18
C VAL A 99 -10.62 -0.33 5.41
N TYR A 100 -10.68 -1.51 6.03
CA TYR A 100 -9.49 -2.35 6.14
C TYR A 100 -8.95 -2.79 4.79
N LEU A 101 -9.83 -3.23 3.89
CA LEU A 101 -9.41 -3.67 2.56
C LEU A 101 -8.67 -2.55 1.81
N LEU A 102 -9.12 -1.30 1.96
CA LEU A 102 -8.50 -0.11 1.36
C LEU A 102 -7.17 0.28 2.03
N LYS A 103 -7.05 0.14 3.35
CA LYS A 103 -5.86 0.57 4.11
C LYS A 103 -4.79 -0.51 4.25
N MET A 104 -5.15 -1.79 4.16
CA MET A 104 -4.19 -2.91 4.28
C MET A 104 -3.01 -2.82 3.31
N PRO A 105 -3.21 -2.50 2.02
CA PRO A 105 -2.11 -2.25 1.09
C PRO A 105 -1.08 -1.22 1.57
N ALA A 106 -1.53 -0.15 2.26
CA ALA A 106 -0.63 0.85 2.83
C ALA A 106 0.23 0.28 3.98
N TYR A 107 -0.36 -0.53 4.86
CA TYR A 107 0.38 -1.21 5.94
C TYR A 107 1.37 -2.23 5.40
N ILE A 108 0.96 -3.02 4.40
CA ILE A 108 1.82 -3.99 3.70
C ILE A 108 3.02 -3.25 3.10
N TYR A 109 2.79 -2.13 2.41
CA TYR A 109 3.86 -1.33 1.81
C TYR A 109 4.80 -0.71 2.86
N ASN A 110 4.25 -0.09 3.91
CA ASN A 110 5.04 0.58 4.95
C ASN A 110 5.95 -0.38 5.72
N CYS A 111 5.53 -1.63 5.91
CA CYS A 111 6.35 -2.66 6.53
C CYS A 111 7.29 -3.33 5.52
N GLY A 112 6.77 -3.79 4.39
CA GLY A 112 7.53 -4.59 3.41
C GLY A 112 8.58 -3.78 2.65
N SER A 113 8.29 -2.54 2.25
CA SER A 113 9.18 -1.74 1.40
C SER A 113 10.54 -1.48 2.08
N PRO A 114 10.63 -0.98 3.32
CA PRO A 114 11.92 -0.81 4.00
C PRO A 114 12.70 -2.12 4.15
N MET A 115 12.01 -3.23 4.44
CA MET A 115 12.66 -4.53 4.59
C MET A 115 13.25 -5.05 3.29
N PHE A 116 12.52 -4.92 2.17
CA PHE A 116 13.07 -5.29 0.86
C PHE A 116 14.25 -4.40 0.47
N HIS A 117 14.20 -3.09 0.74
CA HIS A 117 15.35 -2.20 0.51
C HIS A 117 16.56 -2.61 1.34
N PHE A 118 16.35 -3.00 2.61
CA PHE A 118 17.42 -3.55 3.46
C PHE A 118 18.03 -4.82 2.84
N PHE A 119 17.21 -5.78 2.39
CA PHE A 119 17.74 -6.99 1.75
C PHE A 119 18.44 -6.72 0.42
N ILE A 120 18.04 -5.69 -0.34
CA ILE A 120 18.80 -5.26 -1.52
C ILE A 120 20.17 -4.71 -1.10
N MET A 121 20.26 -3.90 -0.04
CA MET A 121 21.57 -3.42 0.44
C MET A 121 22.45 -4.59 0.89
N VAL A 122 21.90 -5.56 1.62
CA VAL A 122 22.62 -6.78 2.02
C VAL A 122 23.07 -7.58 0.81
N GLU A 123 22.21 -7.77 -0.19
CA GLU A 123 22.56 -8.45 -1.45
C GLU A 123 23.74 -7.78 -2.14
N ARG A 124 23.75 -6.44 -2.21
CA ARG A 124 24.85 -5.68 -2.81
C ARG A 124 26.15 -5.84 -2.04
N VAL A 125 26.11 -5.86 -0.71
CA VAL A 125 27.30 -6.12 0.13
C VAL A 125 27.80 -7.55 -0.04
N LEU A 126 26.92 -8.55 -0.12
CA LEU A 126 27.32 -9.94 -0.36
C LEU A 126 27.96 -10.11 -1.73
N ALA A 127 27.42 -9.44 -2.76
CA ALA A 127 27.96 -9.47 -4.11
C ALA A 127 29.36 -8.82 -4.20
N THR A 128 29.65 -7.78 -3.40
CA THR A 128 30.96 -7.10 -3.43
C THR A 128 32.00 -7.75 -2.52
N VAL A 129 31.62 -8.14 -1.30
CA VAL A 129 32.57 -8.65 -0.30
C VAL A 129 32.81 -10.15 -0.45
N PHE A 130 31.77 -10.91 -0.81
CA PHE A 130 31.79 -12.37 -0.85
C PHE A 130 31.45 -12.92 -2.24
N ALA A 131 31.89 -12.24 -3.31
CA ALA A 131 31.55 -12.53 -4.70
C ALA A 131 31.62 -14.03 -5.06
N LYS A 132 32.72 -14.72 -4.71
CA LYS A 132 32.92 -16.15 -5.02
C LYS A 132 31.89 -17.07 -4.35
N ILE A 133 31.47 -16.75 -3.13
CA ILE A 133 30.43 -17.52 -2.43
C ILE A 133 29.06 -17.18 -3.03
N TYR A 134 28.84 -15.89 -3.27
CA TYR A 134 27.59 -15.36 -3.78
C TYR A 134 27.20 -15.94 -5.16
N GLU A 135 28.15 -16.00 -6.10
CA GLU A 135 27.93 -16.58 -7.43
C GLU A 135 27.50 -18.06 -7.36
N ASN A 136 27.98 -18.80 -6.36
CA ASN A 136 27.64 -20.21 -6.17
C ASN A 136 26.28 -20.43 -5.49
N GLN A 137 25.70 -19.42 -4.83
CA GLN A 137 24.40 -19.54 -4.14
C GLN A 137 23.20 -19.45 -5.09
N GLY A 138 23.39 -19.01 -6.33
CA GLY A 138 22.32 -18.87 -7.31
C GLY A 138 21.17 -18.00 -6.80
N LYS A 139 19.93 -18.49 -6.88
CA LYS A 139 18.71 -17.74 -6.49
C LYS A 139 18.29 -17.87 -5.02
N LEU A 140 19.08 -18.58 -4.20
CA LEU A 140 18.66 -18.99 -2.86
C LEU A 140 18.42 -17.79 -1.94
N PHE A 141 19.35 -16.82 -1.94
CA PHE A 141 19.26 -15.64 -1.08
C PHE A 141 17.97 -14.85 -1.34
N GLY A 142 17.67 -14.54 -2.61
CA GLY A 142 16.49 -13.75 -2.97
C GLY A 142 15.17 -14.43 -2.60
N VAL A 143 15.09 -15.76 -2.70
CA VAL A 143 13.90 -16.52 -2.29
C VAL A 143 13.74 -16.50 -0.77
N ILE A 144 14.80 -16.79 -0.01
CA ILE A 144 14.76 -16.81 1.46
C ILE A 144 14.39 -15.42 2.00
N SER A 145 15.03 -14.36 1.52
CA SER A 145 14.71 -12.99 1.95
C SER A 145 13.25 -12.64 1.64
N THR A 146 12.74 -13.05 0.47
CA THR A 146 11.34 -12.81 0.10
C THR A 146 10.37 -13.51 1.07
N ILE A 147 10.62 -14.78 1.40
CA ILE A 147 9.79 -15.52 2.37
C ILE A 147 9.82 -14.85 3.74
N ILE A 148 10.98 -14.42 4.21
CA ILE A 148 11.14 -13.73 5.51
C ILE A 148 10.35 -12.42 5.53
N VAL A 149 10.51 -11.56 4.51
CA VAL A 149 9.83 -10.26 4.47
C VAL A 149 8.31 -10.43 4.41
N TRP A 150 7.81 -11.30 3.54
CA TRP A 150 6.37 -11.55 3.47
C TRP A 150 5.82 -12.18 4.75
N GLY A 151 6.56 -13.10 5.37
CA GLY A 151 6.18 -13.67 6.68
C GLY A 151 6.03 -12.60 7.76
N ILE A 152 7.01 -11.71 7.89
CA ILE A 152 6.97 -10.60 8.86
C ILE A 152 5.84 -9.62 8.52
N THR A 153 5.65 -9.30 7.24
CA THR A 153 4.57 -8.41 6.77
C THR A 153 3.19 -8.99 7.09
N LEU A 154 3.00 -10.31 6.92
CA LEU A 154 1.76 -11.00 7.27
C LEU A 154 1.50 -10.98 8.78
N ILE A 155 2.52 -11.21 9.60
CA ILE A 155 2.41 -11.11 11.06
C ILE A 155 2.02 -9.68 11.47
N TYR A 156 2.63 -8.66 10.86
CA TYR A 156 2.28 -7.26 11.09
C TYR A 156 0.83 -6.95 10.70
N CYS A 157 0.38 -7.42 9.54
CA CYS A 157 -1.01 -7.25 9.10
C CYS A 157 -2.01 -7.96 10.03
N PHE A 158 -1.67 -9.16 10.51
CA PHE A 158 -2.46 -9.89 11.49
C PHE A 158 -2.53 -9.13 12.82
N TYR A 159 -1.42 -8.58 13.29
CA TYR A 159 -1.38 -7.72 14.48
C TYR A 159 -2.28 -6.50 14.33
N ILE A 160 -2.21 -5.79 13.20
CA ILE A 160 -3.12 -4.66 12.90
C ILE A 160 -4.57 -5.13 12.90
N TYR A 161 -4.88 -6.25 12.26
CA TYR A 161 -6.25 -6.79 12.23
C TYR A 161 -6.79 -7.07 13.65
N ILE A 162 -6.01 -7.77 14.48
CA ILE A 162 -6.42 -8.12 15.85
C ILE A 162 -6.56 -6.88 16.74
N THR A 163 -5.58 -5.98 16.74
CA THR A 163 -5.63 -4.72 17.53
C THR A 163 -6.85 -3.89 17.17
N THR A 164 -7.14 -3.80 15.88
CA THR A 164 -8.25 -3.00 15.39
C THR A 164 -9.61 -3.66 15.71
N ARG A 165 -9.68 -5.00 15.78
CA ARG A 165 -10.88 -5.74 16.25
C ARG A 165 -11.12 -5.61 17.75
N MET A 166 -10.06 -5.40 18.55
CA MET A 166 -10.18 -5.19 19.99
C MET A 166 -10.66 -3.78 20.36
N ASP A 167 -10.43 -2.79 19.49
CA ASP A 167 -10.93 -1.43 19.68
C ASP A 167 -12.41 -1.33 19.23
N THR A 168 -13.29 -1.77 20.13
CA THR A 168 -14.74 -1.71 19.96
C THR A 168 -15.29 -0.28 19.98
N ASN A 169 -14.52 0.73 20.40
CA ASN A 169 -15.02 2.10 20.41
C ASN A 169 -14.86 2.76 19.04
N THR A 170 -13.77 2.47 18.33
CA THR A 170 -13.47 3.05 17.02
C THR A 170 -14.00 2.21 15.86
N PHE A 171 -13.99 0.87 15.98
CA PHE A 171 -14.22 -0.05 14.85
C PHE A 171 -15.50 -0.90 14.97
N SER A 172 -16.36 -0.65 15.98
CA SER A 172 -17.69 -1.28 16.04
C SER A 172 -18.75 -0.56 15.21
N HIS A 173 -18.42 0.62 14.68
CA HIS A 173 -19.34 1.48 13.95
C HIS A 173 -18.83 1.78 12.54
N PRO A 174 -19.73 2.03 11.56
CA PRO A 174 -19.34 2.53 10.24
C PRO A 174 -18.43 3.75 10.38
N MET A 175 -17.32 3.77 9.64
CA MET A 175 -16.30 4.81 9.78
C MET A 175 -16.43 5.90 8.73
N VAL A 176 -16.07 7.11 9.12
CA VAL A 176 -15.83 8.24 8.21
C VAL A 176 -14.60 7.94 7.36
N TYR A 177 -14.71 8.17 6.05
CA TYR A 177 -13.69 7.87 5.06
C TYR A 177 -12.29 8.40 5.45
N THR A 178 -12.22 9.62 5.96
CA THR A 178 -10.98 10.25 6.44
C THR A 178 -11.06 10.53 7.93
N ASN A 179 -10.54 9.61 8.74
CA ASN A 179 -10.29 9.90 10.15
C ASN A 179 -8.96 10.67 10.27
N THR A 180 -8.91 11.92 9.80
CA THR A 180 -7.88 12.85 10.27
C THR A 180 -8.34 13.30 11.65
N ASN A 181 -7.75 12.69 12.68
CA ASN A 181 -7.94 13.10 14.07
C ASN A 181 -7.86 14.63 14.16
N LYS A 182 -8.96 15.25 14.59
CA LYS A 182 -9.06 16.66 15.01
C LYS A 182 -8.34 16.90 16.36
N HIS A 183 -7.13 16.38 16.50
CA HIS A 183 -6.25 16.66 17.64
C HIS A 183 -4.84 16.95 17.13
N LEU A 184 -4.71 18.11 16.48
CA LEU A 184 -3.51 18.92 16.41
C LEU A 184 -3.93 20.37 16.18
#